data_AF-K1UH03-F1
#
_entry.id   AF-K1UH03-F1
#
_cell.length_a   1.000
_cell.length_b   1.000
_cell.length_c   1.000
_cell.angle_alpha   90.00
_cell.angle_beta   90.00
_cell.angle_gamma   90.00
#
_symmetry.space_group_name_H-M   'P 1'
#
loop_
_entity.id
_entity.type
_entity.pdbx_description
1 polymer ?
#
loop_
_entity_poly.entity_id
_entity_poly.type
_entity_poly.pdbx_seq_one_letter_code
_entity_poly.pdbx_strand_id
1 'polypeptide(L)'
;GIMLFFLTPAFFTNTTISKFASKKERAQIISAGIVFQCLVSIVLSILLIAGLKWNNFVWTTLYVIFWFNLISTILNVNPLFKYDGYWMLSLMWNIDFLYEKSIVAVKNMMLGKWSKMSSNKMLTVYGIAVMLFYITMWIGSIIGIYYILYPIIGWFCIAIIAVIVAMIVKEIL
;
A
#
# COMPACT_ATOMS: atom_id res chain seq x y z
N GLY A 1 19.27 3.95 2.12
CA GLY A 1 18.50 5.07 2.70
C GLY A 1 17.29 4.55 3.45
N ILE A 2 16.52 5.44 4.06
CA ILE A 2 15.19 5.17 4.65
C ILE A 2 14.19 6.08 3.90
N MET A 3 13.11 5.53 3.36
CA MET A 3 11.99 6.26 2.75
C MET A 3 10.77 6.09 3.65
N LEU A 4 9.96 7.14 3.82
CA LEU A 4 8.68 7.00 4.51
C LEU A 4 7.59 6.88 3.44
N PHE A 5 6.90 5.75 3.38
CA PHE A 5 5.64 5.62 2.65
C PHE A 5 4.49 5.79 3.64
N PHE A 6 3.73 6.88 3.57
CA PHE A 6 2.62 7.13 4.49
C PHE A 6 2.99 6.98 5.98
N LEU A 7 4.11 7.59 6.39
CA LEU A 7 4.66 7.51 7.76
C LEU A 7 5.15 6.10 8.19
N THR A 8 5.15 5.10 7.30
CA THR A 8 5.78 3.80 7.55
C THR A 8 7.22 3.78 7.00
N PRO A 9 8.22 3.37 7.80
CA PRO A 9 9.61 3.31 7.33
C PRO A 9 9.82 2.14 6.36
N ALA A 10 10.31 2.47 5.17
CA ALA A 10 10.76 1.53 4.15
C ALA A 10 12.27 1.64 3.98
N PHE A 11 12.97 0.51 4.09
CA PHE A 11 14.41 0.43 3.86
C PHE A 11 14.70 0.32 2.37
N PHE A 12 15.68 1.09 1.89
CA PHE A 12 16.10 0.99 0.49
C PHE A 12 16.95 -0.26 0.29
N THR A 13 16.42 -1.24 -0.42
CA THR A 13 17.18 -2.38 -0.94
C THR A 13 17.63 -2.08 -2.36
N ASN A 14 18.92 -2.25 -2.65
CA ASN A 14 19.45 -2.04 -3.99
C ASN A 14 18.96 -3.18 -4.91
N THR A 15 17.96 -2.89 -5.75
CA THR A 15 17.37 -3.85 -6.69
C THR A 15 17.96 -3.78 -8.09
N THR A 16 19.12 -3.16 -8.30
CA THR A 16 19.70 -2.99 -9.65
C THR A 16 19.89 -4.32 -10.40
N ILE A 17 20.12 -5.41 -9.68
CA ILE A 17 20.26 -6.77 -10.24
C ILE A 17 18.92 -7.29 -10.81
N SER A 18 17.77 -6.87 -10.26
CA SER A 18 16.45 -7.32 -10.74
C SER A 18 16.08 -6.76 -12.11
N LYS A 19 16.76 -5.70 -12.59
CA LYS A 19 16.57 -5.16 -13.94
C LYS A 19 17.15 -6.07 -15.03
N PHE A 20 18.14 -6.89 -14.70
CA PHE A 20 18.76 -7.85 -15.64
C PHE A 20 18.06 -9.21 -15.65
N ALA A 21 17.13 -9.43 -14.72
CA ALA A 21 16.38 -10.67 -14.61
C ALA A 21 15.25 -10.73 -15.65
N SER A 22 14.97 -11.93 -16.15
CA SER A 22 13.87 -12.21 -17.06
C SER A 22 12.51 -11.85 -16.44
N LYS A 23 11.48 -11.67 -17.27
CA LYS A 23 10.11 -11.34 -16.80
C LYS A 23 9.59 -12.33 -15.74
N LYS A 24 9.95 -13.62 -15.86
CA LYS A 24 9.58 -14.67 -14.90
C LYS A 24 10.32 -14.53 -13.58
N GLU A 25 11.62 -14.29 -13.60
CA GLU A 25 12.43 -14.09 -12.40
C GLU A 25 12.01 -12.81 -11.65
N ARG A 26 11.73 -11.73 -12.37
CA ARG A 26 11.18 -10.50 -11.78
C ARG A 26 9.83 -10.76 -11.08
N ALA A 27 8.95 -11.53 -11.71
CA ALA A 27 7.68 -11.92 -11.11
C ALA A 27 7.88 -12.77 -9.84
N GLN A 28 8.83 -13.70 -9.85
CA GLN A 28 9.16 -14.52 -8.67
C GLN A 28 9.74 -13.69 -7.52
N ILE A 29 10.62 -12.74 -7.81
CA ILE A 29 11.20 -11.85 -6.80
C ILE A 29 10.11 -10.98 -6.15
N ILE A 30 9.21 -10.41 -6.95
CA ILE A 30 8.10 -9.57 -6.45
C ILE A 30 7.10 -10.43 -5.65
N SER A 31 6.78 -11.63 -6.12
CA SER A 31 5.80 -12.49 -5.46
C SER A 31 6.34 -13.19 -4.21
N ALA A 32 7.67 -13.32 -4.06
CA ALA A 32 8.29 -13.98 -2.91
C ALA A 32 7.86 -13.37 -1.57
N GLY A 33 7.74 -12.03 -1.50
CA GLY A 33 7.27 -11.34 -0.30
C GLY A 33 5.84 -11.74 0.08
N ILE A 34 4.92 -11.70 -0.90
CA ILE A 34 3.51 -12.09 -0.72
C ILE A 34 3.41 -13.57 -0.34
N VAL A 35 4.15 -14.45 -1.02
CA VAL A 35 4.16 -15.90 -0.74
C VAL A 35 4.62 -16.16 0.69
N PHE A 36 5.69 -15.50 1.14
CA PHE A 36 6.18 -15.65 2.50
C PHE A 36 5.15 -15.19 3.53
N GLN A 37 4.48 -14.06 3.31
CA GLN A 37 3.43 -13.59 4.20
C GLN A 37 2.24 -14.56 4.28
N CYS A 38 1.81 -15.13 3.14
CA CYS A 38 0.79 -16.17 3.11
C CYS A 38 1.22 -17.43 3.90
N LEU A 39 2.47 -17.87 3.75
CA LEU A 39 3.00 -19.01 4.52
C LEU A 39 2.98 -18.74 6.02
N VAL A 40 3.39 -17.55 6.46
CA VAL A 40 3.31 -17.14 7.87
C VAL A 40 1.86 -17.16 8.37
N SER A 41 0.92 -16.63 7.59
CA SER A 41 -0.51 -16.68 7.91
C SER A 41 -1.05 -18.11 8.07
N ILE A 42 -0.62 -19.04 7.22
CA ILE A 42 -1.01 -20.46 7.31
C ILE A 42 -0.44 -21.11 8.58
N VAL A 43 0.84 -20.88 8.90
CA VAL A 43 1.46 -21.45 10.10
C VAL A 43 0.77 -20.90 11.35
N LEU A 44 0.51 -19.60 11.41
CA LEU A 44 -0.18 -18.97 12.52
C LEU A 44 -1.62 -19.49 12.67
N SER A 45 -2.36 -19.70 11.58
CA SER A 45 -3.73 -20.22 11.67
C SER A 45 -3.76 -21.65 12.23
N ILE A 46 -2.82 -22.51 11.83
CA ILE A 46 -2.68 -23.88 12.37
C ILE A 46 -2.37 -23.83 13.88
N LEU A 47 -1.42 -22.99 14.30
CA LEU A 47 -1.07 -22.84 15.72
C LEU A 47 -2.27 -22.36 16.55
N LEU A 48 -3.03 -21.39 16.04
CA LEU A 48 -4.21 -20.85 16.71
C LEU A 48 -5.32 -21.89 16.88
N ILE A 49 -5.54 -22.74 15.87
CA ILE A 49 -6.48 -23.86 15.94
C ILE A 49 -6.00 -24.90 16.96
N ALA A 50 -4.72 -25.25 16.97
CA ALA A 50 -4.16 -26.20 17.94
C ALA A 50 -4.25 -25.69 19.38
N GLY A 51 -4.20 -24.37 19.57
CA GLY A 51 -4.21 -23.69 20.88
C GLY A 51 -5.59 -23.50 21.52
N LEU A 52 -6.70 -23.95 20.93
CA LEU A 52 -8.13 -23.64 21.22
C LEU A 52 -8.63 -23.60 22.69
N LYS A 53 -7.82 -23.95 23.70
CA LYS A 53 -8.13 -23.73 25.14
C LYS A 53 -7.43 -22.47 25.66
N TRP A 54 -8.12 -21.32 25.62
CA TRP A 54 -7.48 -20.01 25.80
C TRP A 54 -7.73 -19.38 27.18
N ASN A 55 -6.63 -19.12 27.92
CA ASN A 55 -6.55 -18.05 28.91
C ASN A 55 -5.09 -17.60 29.20
N ASN A 56 -4.21 -17.60 28.18
CA ASN A 56 -2.79 -17.26 28.34
C ASN A 56 -2.38 -16.15 27.36
N PHE A 57 -1.60 -15.18 27.84
CA PHE A 57 -1.06 -14.03 27.11
C PHE A 57 -0.38 -14.41 25.78
N VAL A 58 0.29 -15.56 25.71
CA VAL A 58 0.98 -16.03 24.49
C VAL A 58 -0.01 -16.21 23.33
N TRP A 59 -1.16 -16.84 23.58
CA TRP A 59 -2.16 -17.10 22.54
C TRP A 59 -2.82 -15.81 22.06
N THR A 60 -3.16 -14.91 22.99
CA THR A 60 -3.65 -13.56 22.65
C THR A 60 -2.67 -12.79 21.77
N THR A 61 -1.37 -12.88 22.07
CA THR A 61 -0.33 -12.22 21.26
C THR A 61 -0.25 -12.82 19.85
N LEU A 62 -0.28 -14.15 19.72
CA LEU A 62 -0.29 -14.83 18.42
C LEU A 62 -1.52 -14.47 17.58
N TYR A 63 -2.69 -14.29 18.21
CA TYR A 63 -3.91 -13.84 17.54
C TYR A 63 -3.75 -12.45 16.92
N VAL A 64 -3.18 -11.51 17.69
CA VAL A 64 -2.93 -10.14 17.22
C VAL A 64 -1.93 -10.15 16.08
N ILE A 65 -0.83 -10.92 16.19
CA ILE A 65 0.17 -11.06 15.13
C ILE A 65 -0.45 -11.64 13.86
N PHE A 66 -1.31 -12.64 13.98
CA PHE A 66 -2.02 -13.23 12.83
C PHE A 66 -2.85 -12.19 12.09
N TRP A 67 -3.71 -11.44 12.79
CA TRP A 67 -4.52 -10.40 12.16
C TRP A 67 -3.67 -9.28 11.55
N PHE A 68 -2.61 -8.87 12.25
CA PHE A 68 -1.69 -7.87 11.73
C PHE A 68 -1.00 -8.33 10.44
N ASN A 69 -0.53 -9.58 10.40
CA ASN A 69 0.08 -10.17 9.20
C ASN A 69 -0.93 -10.29 8.05
N LEU A 70 -2.15 -10.73 8.34
CA LEU A 70 -3.21 -10.90 7.35
C LEU A 70 -3.62 -9.56 6.72
N ILE A 71 -3.85 -8.54 7.54
CA ILE A 71 -4.13 -7.17 7.08
C ILE A 71 -2.97 -6.64 6.24
N SER A 72 -1.73 -6.81 6.72
CA SER A 72 -0.53 -6.38 5.99
C SER A 72 -0.41 -7.08 4.63
N THR A 73 -0.74 -8.37 4.55
CA THR A 73 -0.73 -9.14 3.30
C THR A 73 -1.75 -8.61 2.31
N ILE A 74 -2.99 -8.35 2.77
CA ILE A 74 -4.06 -7.78 1.94
C ILE A 74 -3.62 -6.42 1.39
N LEU A 75 -3.03 -5.57 2.22
CA LEU A 75 -2.53 -4.26 1.81
C LEU A 75 -1.39 -4.40 0.78
N ASN A 76 -0.45 -5.33 0.97
CA ASN A 76 0.66 -5.55 0.03
C ASN A 76 0.20 -6.07 -1.33
N VAL A 77 -0.84 -6.91 -1.37
CA VAL A 77 -1.41 -7.44 -2.63
C VAL A 77 -2.24 -6.38 -3.35
N ASN A 78 -2.72 -5.34 -2.66
CA ASN A 78 -3.54 -4.29 -3.27
C ASN A 78 -2.75 -3.52 -4.37
N PRO A 79 -3.16 -3.61 -5.64
CA PRO A 79 -2.44 -2.99 -6.75
C PRO A 79 -2.63 -1.47 -6.82
N LEU A 80 -3.52 -0.90 -6.01
CA LEU A 80 -3.74 0.54 -5.91
C LEU A 80 -2.69 1.21 -5.02
N PHE A 81 -2.05 0.44 -4.12
CA PHE A 81 -0.94 0.92 -3.31
C PHE A 81 0.40 0.62 -4.01
N LYS A 82 1.43 1.46 -3.84
CA LYS A 82 2.78 1.23 -4.39
C LYS A 82 3.55 0.12 -3.64
N TYR A 83 2.90 -1.00 -3.38
CA TYR A 83 3.46 -2.22 -2.78
C TYR A 83 3.68 -3.32 -3.85
N ASP A 84 3.98 -4.55 -3.43
CA ASP A 84 4.32 -5.66 -4.32
C ASP A 84 3.21 -5.97 -5.35
N GLY A 85 1.93 -5.81 -4.96
CA GLY A 85 0.78 -5.98 -5.86
C GLY A 85 0.79 -5.01 -7.04
N TYR A 86 1.23 -3.76 -6.84
CA TYR A 86 1.39 -2.78 -7.91
C TYR A 86 2.48 -3.20 -8.89
N TRP A 87 3.63 -3.63 -8.40
CA TRP A 87 4.74 -4.05 -9.24
C TRP A 87 4.39 -5.30 -10.03
N MET A 88 3.62 -6.21 -9.44
CA MET A 88 3.09 -7.38 -10.14
C MET A 88 2.14 -6.97 -11.26
N LEU A 89 1.21 -6.04 -11.02
CA LEU A 89 0.30 -5.52 -12.06
C LEU A 89 1.06 -4.80 -13.19
N SER A 90 2.04 -3.97 -12.84
CA SER A 90 2.92 -3.29 -13.80
C SER A 90 3.65 -4.28 -14.71
N LEU A 91 4.13 -5.39 -14.15
CA LEU A 91 4.78 -6.47 -14.90
C LEU A 91 3.79 -7.27 -15.77
N MET A 92 2.58 -7.54 -15.27
CA MET A 92 1.52 -8.19 -16.05
C MET A 92 1.13 -7.35 -17.27
N TRP A 93 0.90 -6.05 -17.08
CA TRP A 93 0.53 -5.13 -18.17
C TRP A 93 1.71 -4.72 -19.03
N ASN A 94 2.94 -5.04 -18.62
CA ASN A 94 4.17 -4.67 -19.30
C ASN A 94 4.32 -3.14 -19.46
N ILE A 95 3.90 -2.40 -18.44
CA ILE A 95 3.94 -0.94 -18.39
C ILE A 95 4.83 -0.53 -17.22
N ASP A 96 6.05 -0.10 -17.52
CA ASP A 96 6.92 0.54 -16.52
C ASP A 96 6.31 1.87 -16.06
N PHE A 97 6.46 2.20 -14.78
CA PHE A 97 5.91 3.44 -14.19
C PHE A 97 4.38 3.57 -14.41
N LEU A 98 3.66 2.47 -14.16
CA LEU A 98 2.22 2.37 -14.37
C LEU A 98 1.45 3.47 -13.62
N TYR A 99 1.87 3.79 -12.40
CA TYR A 99 1.24 4.81 -11.56
C TYR A 99 1.38 6.22 -12.16
N GLU A 100 2.60 6.60 -12.54
CA GLU A 100 2.88 7.92 -13.09
C GLU A 100 2.16 8.10 -14.44
N LYS A 101 2.19 7.06 -15.28
CA LYS A 101 1.50 7.07 -16.57
C LYS A 101 -0.02 7.13 -16.45
N SER A 102 -0.60 6.44 -15.46
CA SER A 102 -2.06 6.46 -15.24
C SER A 102 -2.53 7.81 -14.72
N ILE A 103 -1.79 8.45 -13.82
CA ILE A 103 -2.09 9.81 -13.35
C ILE A 103 -2.00 10.83 -14.49
N VAL A 104 -0.95 10.74 -15.32
CA VAL A 104 -0.81 11.62 -16.49
C VAL A 104 -1.96 11.40 -17.49
N ALA A 105 -2.39 10.15 -17.71
CA ALA A 105 -3.52 9.85 -18.58
C ALA A 105 -4.82 10.52 -18.09
N VAL A 106 -5.09 10.45 -16.78
CA VAL A 106 -6.26 11.11 -16.16
C VAL A 106 -6.15 12.62 -16.20
N LYS A 107 -4.97 13.19 -15.90
CA LYS A 107 -4.74 14.65 -15.99
C LYS A 107 -4.96 15.16 -17.41
N ASN A 108 -4.46 14.45 -18.41
CA ASN A 108 -4.66 14.79 -19.81
C ASN A 108 -6.14 14.70 -20.23
N MET A 109 -6.88 13.72 -19.72
CA MET A 109 -8.33 13.63 -19.91
C MET A 109 -9.06 14.83 -19.30
N MET A 110 -8.73 15.22 -18.06
CA MET A 110 -9.34 16.37 -17.38
C MET A 110 -9.03 17.71 -18.07
N LEU A 111 -7.82 17.86 -18.64
CA LEU A 111 -7.41 19.07 -19.37
C LEU A 111 -7.87 19.08 -20.83
N GLY A 112 -8.65 18.09 -21.28
CA GLY A 112 -9.11 17.97 -22.68
C GLY A 112 -7.96 17.73 -23.69
N LYS A 113 -6.76 17.38 -23.23
CA LYS A 113 -5.60 17.09 -24.07
C LYS A 113 -5.66 15.64 -24.52
N TRP A 114 -6.25 15.41 -25.70
CA TRP A 114 -6.31 14.08 -26.30
C TRP A 114 -4.90 13.60 -26.68
N SER A 115 -4.40 12.60 -25.98
CA SER A 115 -3.11 11.95 -26.23
C SER A 115 -3.31 10.46 -26.46
N LYS A 116 -2.38 9.80 -27.17
CA LYS A 116 -2.40 8.34 -27.33
C LYS A 116 -2.43 7.60 -25.98
N MET A 117 -1.89 8.23 -24.93
CA MET A 117 -1.91 7.72 -23.56
C MET A 117 -3.25 7.92 -22.85
N SER A 118 -3.94 9.06 -23.04
CA SER A 118 -5.30 9.29 -22.48
C SER A 118 -6.38 8.47 -23.19
N SER A 119 -6.13 8.07 -24.44
CA SER A 119 -7.01 7.18 -25.20
C SER A 119 -7.01 5.74 -24.68
N ASN A 120 -5.97 5.32 -23.95
CA ASN A 120 -5.93 4.00 -23.34
C ASN A 120 -6.86 3.94 -22.12
N LYS A 121 -8.08 3.45 -22.34
CA LYS A 121 -9.14 3.33 -21.32
C LYS A 121 -8.65 2.59 -20.06
N MET A 122 -7.81 1.58 -20.21
CA MET A 122 -7.29 0.77 -19.10
C MET A 122 -6.40 1.58 -18.16
N LEU A 123 -5.50 2.40 -18.71
CA LEU A 123 -4.65 3.31 -17.94
C LEU A 123 -5.48 4.39 -17.23
N THR A 124 -6.47 4.96 -17.92
CA THR A 124 -7.32 6.01 -17.37
C THR A 124 -8.21 5.49 -16.23
N VAL A 125 -8.84 4.32 -16.39
CA VAL A 125 -9.67 3.69 -15.34
C VAL A 125 -8.82 3.35 -14.12
N TYR A 126 -7.63 2.76 -14.33
CA TYR A 126 -6.71 2.48 -13.23
C TYR A 126 -6.27 3.77 -12.51
N GLY A 127 -5.96 4.84 -13.26
CA GLY A 127 -5.60 6.13 -12.69
C GLY A 127 -6.70 6.75 -11.84
N ILE A 128 -7.96 6.68 -12.30
CA ILE A 128 -9.12 7.15 -11.53
C ILE A 128 -9.27 6.34 -10.24
N ALA A 129 -9.19 5.00 -10.33
CA ALA A 129 -9.29 4.12 -9.17
C ALA A 129 -8.18 4.42 -8.14
N VAL A 130 -6.95 4.65 -8.61
CA VAL A 130 -5.82 5.05 -7.76
C VAL A 130 -6.09 6.38 -7.08
N MET A 131 -6.52 7.41 -7.81
CA MET A 131 -6.81 8.73 -7.21
C MET A 131 -7.90 8.65 -6.14
N LEU A 132 -9.01 7.97 -6.45
CA LEU A 132 -10.11 7.78 -5.49
C LEU A 132 -9.63 7.02 -4.26
N PHE A 133 -8.87 5.95 -4.44
CA PHE A 133 -8.32 5.17 -3.36
C PHE A 133 -7.41 6.01 -2.45
N TYR A 134 -6.49 6.80 -3.00
CA TYR A 134 -5.62 7.68 -2.22
C TYR A 134 -6.42 8.73 -1.43
N ILE A 135 -7.43 9.36 -2.05
CA ILE A 135 -8.32 10.30 -1.37
C ILE A 135 -9.02 9.62 -0.19
N THR A 136 -9.59 8.43 -0.40
CA THR A 136 -10.27 7.68 0.68
C THR A 136 -9.32 7.30 1.81
N MET A 137 -8.09 6.89 1.49
CA MET A 137 -7.08 6.50 2.49
C MET A 137 -6.60 7.69 3.30
N TRP A 138 -6.38 8.85 2.68
CA TRP A 138 -5.99 10.07 3.39
C TRP A 138 -7.10 10.58 4.31
N ILE A 139 -8.34 10.64 3.82
CA ILE A 139 -9.50 11.03 4.63
C ILE A 139 -9.65 10.08 5.82
N GLY A 140 -9.61 8.77 5.55
CA GLY A 140 -9.69 7.73 6.59
C GLY A 140 -8.57 7.86 7.63
N SER A 141 -7.35 8.15 7.19
CA SER A 141 -6.20 8.34 8.10
C SER A 141 -6.37 9.58 8.99
N ILE A 142 -6.81 10.71 8.43
CA ILE A 142 -7.07 11.94 9.19
C ILE A 142 -8.17 11.71 10.23
N ILE A 143 -9.28 11.08 9.81
CA ILE A 143 -10.40 10.75 10.69
C ILE A 143 -9.96 9.78 11.79
N GLY A 144 -9.18 8.74 11.45
CA GLY A 144 -8.66 7.77 12.40
C GLY A 144 -7.76 8.42 13.45
N ILE A 145 -6.82 9.27 13.02
CA ILE A 145 -5.96 10.05 13.91
C ILE A 145 -6.80 10.92 14.83
N TYR A 146 -7.81 11.62 14.30
CA TYR A 146 -8.72 12.43 15.11
C TYR A 146 -9.40 11.60 16.20
N TYR A 147 -10.02 10.46 15.85
CA TYR A 147 -10.73 9.63 16.83
C TYR A 147 -9.81 8.96 17.86
N ILE A 148 -8.57 8.62 17.49
CA ILE A 148 -7.60 8.01 18.42
C ILE A 148 -7.00 9.05 19.36
N LEU A 149 -6.60 10.21 18.83
CA LEU A 149 -5.83 11.20 19.58
C LEU A 149 -6.72 12.22 20.31
N TYR A 150 -7.87 12.62 19.74
CA TYR A 150 -8.73 13.63 20.38
C TYR A 150 -9.15 13.26 21.82
N PRO A 151 -9.50 11.99 22.16
CA PRO A 151 -9.78 11.62 23.54
C PRO A 151 -8.58 11.71 24.49
N ILE A 152 -7.34 11.63 23.96
CA ILE A 152 -6.11 11.59 24.76
C ILE A 152 -5.56 13.01 24.99
N ILE A 153 -5.54 13.83 23.94
CA ILE A 153 -4.85 15.13 23.93
C ILE A 153 -5.77 16.32 23.60
N GLY A 154 -7.07 16.08 23.38
CA GLY A 154 -8.06 17.12 23.12
C GLY A 154 -7.75 17.95 21.86
N TRP A 155 -7.95 19.26 21.96
CA TRP A 155 -7.77 20.21 20.85
C TRP A 155 -6.34 20.25 20.28
N PHE A 156 -5.32 19.82 21.02
CA PHE A 156 -3.95 19.72 20.52
C PHE A 156 -3.81 18.75 19.34
N CYS A 157 -4.71 17.76 19.23
CA CYS A 157 -4.79 16.85 18.08
C CYS A 157 -4.96 17.59 16.74
N ILE A 158 -5.67 18.73 16.73
CA ILE A 158 -5.93 19.49 15.50
C ILE A 158 -4.64 20.10 14.96
N ALA A 159 -3.73 20.54 15.84
CA ALA A 159 -2.42 21.03 15.43
C ALA A 159 -1.58 19.94 14.76
N ILE A 160 -1.60 18.71 15.30
CA ILE A 160 -0.91 17.55 14.70
C ILE A 160 -1.50 17.22 13.33
N ILE A 161 -2.82 17.17 13.21
CA ILE A 161 -3.50 16.93 11.93
C ILE A 161 -3.14 18.02 10.92
N ALA A 162 -3.11 19.29 11.32
CA ALA A 162 -2.73 20.40 10.44
C ALA A 162 -1.30 20.24 9.89
N VAL A 163 -0.35 19.83 10.74
CA VAL A 163 1.03 19.53 10.31
C VAL A 163 1.06 18.38 9.31
N ILE A 164 0.33 17.29 9.58
CA ILE A 164 0.25 16.14 8.67
C ILE A 164 -0.34 16.56 7.32
N VAL A 165 -1.45 17.31 7.31
CA VAL A 165 -2.07 17.83 6.08
C VAL A 165 -1.09 18.72 5.32
N ALA A 166 -0.35 19.59 6.00
CA ALA A 166 0.66 20.44 5.34
C ALA A 166 1.78 19.61 4.70
N MET A 167 2.23 18.53 5.36
CA MET A 167 3.22 17.60 4.79
C MET A 167 2.70 16.89 3.55
N ILE A 168 1.44 16.42 3.58
CA ILE A 168 0.79 15.75 2.44
C ILE A 168 0.69 16.70 1.26
N VAL A 169 0.20 17.92 1.49
CA VAL A 169 0.06 18.93 0.43
C VAL A 169 1.41 19.25 -0.20
N LYS A 170 2.49 19.33 0.59
CA LYS A 170 3.86 19.52 0.10
C LYS A 170 4.38 18.33 -0.72
N GLU A 171 3.95 17.11 -0.42
CA GLU A 171 4.36 15.92 -1.18
C GLU A 171 3.61 15.79 -2.52
N ILE A 172 2.38 16.32 -2.60
CA ILE A 172 1.53 16.26 -3.79
C ILE A 172 1.80 17.40 -4.79
N LEU A 173 2.19 18.60 -4.33
CA LEU A 173 2.50 19.78 -5.15
C LEU A 173 3.93 19.75 -5.72
#